data_AF-A0A5C5TJE3-F1
#
_entry.id   AF-A0A5C5TJE3-F1
#
_cell.length_a   1.000
_cell.length_b   1.000
_cell.length_c   1.000
_cell.angle_alpha   90.00
_cell.angle_beta   90.00
_cell.angle_gamma   90.00
#
_symmetry.space_group_name_H-M   'P 1'
#
loop_
_entity.id
_entity.type
_entity.pdbx_description
1 polymer ?
#
loop_
_entity_poly.entity_id
_entity_poly.type
_entity_poly.pdbx_seq_one_letter_code
_entity_poly.pdbx_strand_id
1 'polypeptide(L)'
;MGSARLPFWPLTRILSPQPASTRFLIAVLSLVTAGLLGFAAMIGILARLHMLPPPPFTGTACMDEKFKFLARHDLRGVDLIAVGSSVTWRNLDVAAFRRTGIAHRPLNAAPCYLHMSETAYFTDFLLQRMHAVRTVVTVVAPRDFEQCARSREAFFPAPLAAAYIFQSMPALPIYFSHFRPQKFFPDAWHIKRMRNAADGVAPLVMDAYGSGPLRTPVDWLPEPVFDNTCFEALRELERVANVRDARLVVAIIPLQPAWGRKHDPDGRLIRAFEARIQTTVTNASTIVLTGAPATLQHADAVHYLWDSAQRYSQHLASRLSAALDDPATAQVSNGNALPKKP
;
A
#
# COMPACT_ATOMS: atom_id res chain seq x y z
N MET A 1 50.54 -20.52 71.90
CA MET A 1 49.96 -21.83 71.52
C MET A 1 48.46 -21.67 71.40
N GLY A 2 47.90 -21.81 70.20
CA GLY A 2 46.46 -21.63 69.93
C GLY A 2 46.21 -21.51 68.42
N SER A 3 46.19 -22.65 67.72
CA SER A 3 46.00 -22.71 66.27
C SER A 3 44.52 -22.96 65.95
N ALA A 4 43.81 -21.92 65.52
CA ALA A 4 42.47 -22.03 64.97
C ALA A 4 42.52 -22.62 63.54
N ARG A 5 41.93 -23.80 63.34
CA ARG A 5 41.75 -24.39 62.01
C ARG A 5 40.40 -23.94 61.45
N LEU A 6 40.42 -23.17 60.37
CA LEU A 6 39.22 -22.86 59.58
C LEU A 6 38.78 -24.11 58.80
N PRO A 7 37.47 -24.40 58.73
CA PRO A 7 36.96 -25.52 57.95
C PRO A 7 37.02 -25.19 56.45
N PHE A 8 37.83 -25.94 55.72
CA PHE A 8 37.83 -26.00 54.26
C PHE A 8 36.45 -26.49 53.79
N TRP A 9 35.64 -25.60 53.23
CA TRP A 9 34.46 -25.99 52.44
C TRP A 9 34.91 -26.36 51.03
N PRO A 10 34.65 -27.60 50.54
CA PRO A 10 34.98 -27.94 49.18
C PRO A 10 33.97 -27.26 48.24
N LEU A 11 34.46 -26.26 47.49
CA LEU A 11 33.81 -25.65 46.33
C LEU A 11 33.80 -26.62 45.15
N THR A 12 33.19 -27.79 45.29
CA THR A 12 33.00 -28.74 44.19
C THR A 12 31.66 -29.47 44.32
N ARG A 13 30.56 -28.73 44.24
CA ARG A 13 29.35 -29.24 43.59
C ARG A 13 29.24 -28.56 42.23
N ILE A 14 30.06 -29.05 41.32
CA ILE A 14 29.88 -28.81 39.89
C ILE A 14 28.52 -29.40 39.52
N LEU A 15 27.70 -28.59 38.88
CA LEU A 15 26.34 -28.87 38.43
C LEU A 15 26.28 -30.14 37.57
N SER A 16 26.04 -31.30 38.17
CA SER A 16 25.59 -32.47 37.42
C SER A 16 24.14 -32.23 37.00
N PRO A 17 23.80 -32.12 35.70
CA PRO A 17 22.42 -31.98 35.28
C PRO A 17 21.64 -33.19 35.78
N GLN A 18 20.62 -32.96 36.61
CA GLN A 18 19.79 -34.06 37.09
C GLN A 18 19.07 -34.71 35.90
N PRO A 19 18.91 -36.05 35.87
CA PRO A 19 18.28 -36.73 34.74
C PRO A 19 16.86 -36.22 34.44
N ALA A 20 16.17 -35.66 35.43
CA ALA A 20 14.87 -35.00 35.26
C ALA A 20 14.95 -33.68 34.47
N SER A 21 15.96 -32.83 34.71
CA SER A 21 16.12 -31.58 33.96
C SER A 21 16.49 -31.83 32.50
N THR A 22 17.32 -32.83 32.24
CA THR A 22 17.69 -33.22 30.86
C THR A 22 16.48 -33.76 30.09
N ARG A 23 15.68 -34.65 30.71
CA ARG A 23 14.44 -35.17 30.08
C ARG A 23 13.42 -34.08 29.80
N PHE A 24 13.24 -33.15 30.74
CA PHE A 24 12.36 -31.99 30.56
C PHE A 24 12.82 -31.12 29.38
N LEU A 25 14.10 -30.75 29.33
CA LEU A 25 14.66 -29.95 28.24
C LEU A 25 14.49 -30.64 26.88
N ILE A 26 14.78 -31.94 26.79
CA ILE A 26 14.58 -32.72 25.56
C ILE A 26 13.11 -32.70 25.14
N ALA A 27 12.19 -32.92 26.08
CA ALA A 27 10.75 -32.92 25.79
C ALA A 27 10.28 -31.55 25.28
N VAL A 28 10.69 -30.47 25.94
CA VAL A 28 10.37 -29.09 25.54
C VAL A 28 10.93 -28.78 24.16
N LEU A 29 12.22 -29.07 23.92
CA LEU A 29 12.86 -28.85 22.62
C LEU A 29 12.19 -29.67 21.51
N SER A 30 11.81 -30.92 21.80
CA SER A 30 11.12 -31.79 20.84
C SER A 30 9.74 -31.24 20.49
N LEU A 31 8.97 -30.78 21.48
CA LEU A 31 7.65 -30.20 21.26
C LEU A 31 7.73 -28.89 20.45
N VAL A 32 8.67 -28.01 20.80
CA VAL A 32 8.90 -26.76 20.05
C VAL A 32 9.31 -27.07 18.61
N THR A 33 10.26 -27.99 18.42
CA THR A 33 10.73 -28.38 17.09
C THR A 33 9.60 -28.99 16.25
N ALA A 34 8.82 -29.90 16.83
CA ALA A 34 7.67 -30.51 16.17
C ALA A 34 6.61 -29.46 15.79
N GLY A 35 6.35 -28.49 16.68
CA GLY A 35 5.43 -27.39 16.41
C GLY A 35 5.91 -26.48 15.26
N LEU A 36 7.19 -26.10 15.26
CA LEU A 36 7.78 -25.29 14.19
C LEU A 36 7.77 -26.01 12.84
N LEU A 37 8.13 -27.30 12.82
CA LEU A 37 8.09 -28.13 11.62
C LEU A 37 6.66 -28.34 11.12
N GLY A 38 5.71 -28.61 12.02
CA GLY A 38 4.30 -28.73 11.70
C GLY A 38 3.72 -27.44 11.11
N PHE A 39 4.07 -26.29 11.69
CA PHE A 39 3.67 -24.99 11.15
C PHE A 39 4.29 -24.72 9.78
N ALA A 40 5.59 -24.94 9.61
CA ALA A 40 6.26 -24.79 8.32
C ALA A 40 5.66 -25.71 7.24
N ALA A 41 5.33 -26.96 7.61
CA ALA A 41 4.64 -27.90 6.73
C ALA A 41 3.25 -27.40 6.34
N MET A 42 2.46 -26.89 7.30
CA MET A 42 1.15 -26.28 7.02
C MET A 42 1.27 -25.11 6.03
N ILE A 43 2.21 -24.19 6.26
CA ILE A 43 2.48 -23.08 5.34
C ILE A 43 2.86 -23.59 3.95
N GLY A 44 3.72 -24.61 3.87
CA GLY A 44 4.13 -25.24 2.61
C GLY A 44 2.96 -25.90 1.86
N ILE A 45 2.10 -26.62 2.57
CA ILE A 45 0.90 -27.26 2.01
C ILE A 45 -0.06 -26.19 1.47
N LEU A 46 -0.37 -25.17 2.27
CA LEU A 46 -1.25 -24.07 1.84
C LEU A 46 -0.67 -23.32 0.62
N ALA A 47 0.66 -23.14 0.58
CA ALA A 47 1.32 -22.51 -0.56
C ALA A 47 1.12 -23.32 -1.84
N ARG A 48 1.31 -24.64 -1.77
CA ARG A 48 1.10 -25.55 -2.92
C ARG A 48 -0.35 -25.62 -3.36
N LEU A 49 -1.30 -25.49 -2.43
CA LEU A 49 -2.74 -25.46 -2.74
C LEU A 49 -3.24 -24.09 -3.22
N HIS A 50 -2.36 -23.08 -3.31
CA HIS A 50 -2.70 -21.68 -3.59
C HIS A 50 -3.67 -21.05 -2.56
N MET A 51 -3.71 -21.63 -1.36
CA MET A 51 -4.56 -21.22 -0.24
C MET A 51 -3.79 -20.45 0.84
N LEU A 52 -2.47 -20.30 0.71
CA LEU A 52 -1.71 -19.50 1.65
C LEU A 52 -2.12 -18.01 1.52
N PRO A 53 -2.59 -17.35 2.60
CA PRO A 53 -2.77 -15.91 2.65
C PRO A 53 -1.48 -15.17 2.27
N PRO A 54 -1.48 -13.86 2.02
CA PRO A 54 -0.24 -13.10 1.94
C PRO A 54 0.46 -13.01 3.31
N PRO A 55 1.77 -12.73 3.36
CA PRO A 55 2.48 -12.52 4.62
C PRO A 55 1.88 -11.33 5.40
N PRO A 56 1.57 -11.47 6.70
CA PRO A 56 0.79 -10.49 7.43
C PRO A 56 1.64 -9.30 7.93
N PHE A 57 1.71 -8.21 7.16
CA PHE A 57 2.34 -6.95 7.59
C PHE A 57 1.35 -6.07 8.34
N THR A 58 0.15 -5.94 7.79
CA THR A 58 -0.93 -5.08 8.32
C THR A 58 -1.98 -5.92 9.05
N GLY A 59 -2.09 -7.20 8.71
CA GLY A 59 -3.14 -8.09 9.20
C GLY A 59 -4.44 -7.96 8.41
N THR A 60 -4.39 -7.37 7.21
CA THR A 60 -5.49 -7.32 6.26
C THR A 60 -5.02 -7.93 4.93
N ALA A 61 -5.64 -9.05 4.52
CA ALA A 61 -5.27 -9.77 3.29
C ALA A 61 -5.20 -8.87 2.06
N CYS A 62 -6.05 -7.86 2.01
CA CYS A 62 -6.13 -6.95 0.88
C CYS A 62 -4.92 -6.00 0.76
N MET A 63 -4.41 -5.45 1.88
CA MET A 63 -3.15 -4.70 1.85
C MET A 63 -1.96 -5.64 1.69
N ASP A 64 -1.94 -6.73 2.46
CA ASP A 64 -0.83 -7.68 2.48
C ASP A 64 -0.60 -8.36 1.11
N GLU A 65 -1.66 -8.56 0.31
CA GLU A 65 -1.53 -9.07 -1.07
C GLU A 65 -0.78 -8.07 -1.97
N LYS A 66 -0.92 -6.76 -1.71
CA LYS A 66 -0.14 -5.73 -2.41
C LYS A 66 1.33 -5.79 -2.05
N PHE A 67 1.69 -5.98 -0.77
CA PHE A 67 3.09 -6.20 -0.36
C PHE A 67 3.68 -7.44 -1.05
N LYS A 68 2.91 -8.53 -1.12
CA LYS A 68 3.29 -9.74 -1.84
C LYS A 68 3.42 -9.52 -3.34
N PHE A 69 2.56 -8.70 -3.95
CA PHE A 69 2.67 -8.30 -5.35
C PHE A 69 3.99 -7.55 -5.58
N LEU A 70 4.28 -6.53 -4.77
CA LEU A 70 5.51 -5.72 -4.90
C LEU A 70 6.78 -6.56 -4.75
N ALA A 71 6.82 -7.48 -3.78
CA ALA A 71 7.97 -8.38 -3.56
C ALA A 71 8.25 -9.35 -4.72
N ARG A 72 7.28 -9.53 -5.64
CA ARG A 72 7.40 -10.42 -6.81
C ARG A 72 7.67 -9.68 -8.12
N HIS A 73 7.74 -8.35 -8.08
CA HIS A 73 7.97 -7.52 -9.26
C HIS A 73 9.35 -6.87 -9.22
N ASP A 74 9.93 -6.65 -10.40
CA ASP A 74 11.19 -5.90 -10.52
C ASP A 74 10.90 -4.39 -10.47
N LEU A 75 11.30 -3.78 -9.34
CA LEU A 75 11.01 -2.38 -9.02
C LEU A 75 12.12 -1.40 -9.46
N ARG A 76 13.30 -1.89 -9.88
CA ARG A 76 14.51 -1.07 -10.10
C ARG A 76 14.37 -0.01 -11.20
N GLY A 77 13.51 -0.26 -12.19
CA GLY A 77 13.29 0.65 -13.32
C GLY A 77 11.91 1.27 -13.36
N VAL A 78 11.12 1.16 -12.29
CA VAL A 78 9.77 1.74 -12.24
C VAL A 78 9.90 3.26 -12.17
N ASP A 79 9.34 3.95 -13.16
CA ASP A 79 9.44 5.41 -13.35
C ASP A 79 8.13 6.16 -13.02
N LEU A 80 7.02 5.43 -12.92
CA LEU A 80 5.74 5.93 -12.42
C LEU A 80 5.15 4.95 -11.41
N ILE A 81 4.75 5.44 -10.25
CA ILE A 81 3.95 4.67 -9.30
C ILE A 81 2.59 5.31 -9.09
N ALA A 82 1.56 4.48 -8.99
CA ALA A 82 0.29 4.89 -8.41
C ALA A 82 0.21 4.45 -6.96
N VAL A 83 -0.14 5.40 -6.08
CA VAL A 83 -0.22 5.22 -4.62
C VAL A 83 -1.51 5.86 -4.11
N GLY A 84 -2.09 5.29 -3.07
CA GLY A 84 -3.38 5.73 -2.55
C GLY A 84 -4.17 4.56 -1.97
N SER A 85 -5.48 4.77 -1.81
CA SER A 85 -6.40 3.78 -1.28
C SER A 85 -6.93 2.83 -2.37
N SER A 86 -8.02 2.11 -2.05
CA SER A 86 -8.78 1.37 -3.06
C SER A 86 -9.26 2.27 -4.20
N VAL A 87 -9.47 3.57 -3.97
CA VAL A 87 -9.84 4.52 -5.03
C VAL A 87 -8.74 4.56 -6.10
N THR A 88 -7.47 4.64 -5.72
CA THR A 88 -6.36 4.56 -6.69
C THR A 88 -6.20 3.16 -7.26
N TRP A 89 -6.24 2.13 -6.42
CA TRP A 89 -6.02 0.76 -6.86
C TRP A 89 -7.04 0.28 -7.89
N ARG A 90 -8.32 0.61 -7.70
CA ARG A 90 -9.45 0.10 -8.50
C ARG A 90 -9.74 0.95 -9.73
N ASN A 91 -9.49 2.26 -9.67
CA ASN A 91 -9.85 3.17 -10.75
C ASN A 91 -8.74 3.43 -11.76
N LEU A 92 -7.51 2.97 -11.50
CA LEU A 92 -6.35 3.31 -12.32
C LEU A 92 -5.70 2.08 -12.99
N ASP A 93 -5.98 1.90 -14.28
CA ASP A 93 -5.20 1.08 -15.23
C ASP A 93 -3.93 1.85 -15.63
N VAL A 94 -2.83 1.60 -14.93
CA VAL A 94 -1.58 2.34 -15.20
C VAL A 94 -0.94 1.99 -16.55
N ALA A 95 -1.42 0.95 -17.25
CA ALA A 95 -0.99 0.67 -18.62
C ALA A 95 -1.32 1.82 -19.58
N ALA A 96 -2.31 2.66 -19.25
CA ALA A 96 -2.65 3.85 -20.03
C ALA A 96 -1.47 4.83 -20.14
N PHE A 97 -0.73 5.06 -19.05
CA PHE A 97 0.43 5.96 -19.03
C PHE A 97 1.61 5.42 -19.84
N ARG A 98 1.73 4.09 -19.93
CA ARG A 98 2.70 3.46 -20.83
C ARG A 98 2.33 3.66 -22.30
N ARG A 99 1.06 3.51 -22.65
CA ARG A 99 0.58 3.69 -24.02
C ARG A 99 0.74 5.13 -24.52
N THR A 100 0.65 6.12 -23.64
CA THR A 100 0.85 7.53 -23.98
C THR A 100 2.32 7.98 -23.89
N GLY A 101 3.26 7.09 -23.54
CA GLY A 101 4.68 7.43 -23.43
C GLY A 101 5.06 8.23 -22.17
N ILE A 102 4.14 8.45 -21.24
CA ILE A 102 4.39 9.16 -19.98
C ILE A 102 5.31 8.35 -19.05
N ALA A 103 5.22 7.01 -19.11
CA ALA A 103 6.01 6.10 -18.29
C ALA A 103 6.44 4.87 -19.08
N HIS A 104 7.68 4.45 -18.94
CA HIS A 104 8.17 3.22 -19.55
C HIS A 104 7.77 1.99 -18.73
N ARG A 105 7.79 2.10 -17.40
CA ARG A 105 7.52 1.00 -16.46
C ARG A 105 6.59 1.49 -15.33
N PRO A 106 5.32 1.79 -15.63
CA PRO A 106 4.39 2.19 -14.60
C PRO A 106 4.01 1.02 -13.69
N LEU A 107 3.67 1.31 -12.44
CA LEU A 107 3.23 0.32 -11.45
C LEU A 107 2.13 0.89 -10.55
N ASN A 108 1.04 0.15 -10.37
CA ASN A 108 0.02 0.47 -9.38
C ASN A 108 0.37 -0.20 -8.03
N ALA A 109 0.99 0.58 -7.15
CA ALA A 109 1.40 0.15 -5.83
C ALA A 109 0.30 0.36 -4.76
N ALA A 110 -0.80 1.05 -5.07
CA ALA A 110 -1.87 1.33 -4.12
C ALA A 110 -2.51 0.03 -3.59
N PRO A 111 -2.54 -0.20 -2.26
CA PRO A 111 -3.37 -1.24 -1.66
C PRO A 111 -4.81 -0.75 -1.51
N CYS A 112 -5.68 -1.57 -0.93
CA CYS A 112 -6.96 -1.05 -0.46
C CYS A 112 -6.81 -0.27 0.84
N TYR A 113 -7.81 0.57 1.11
CA TYR A 113 -8.07 1.16 2.42
C TYR A 113 -6.87 1.90 3.03
N LEU A 114 -6.38 2.93 2.36
CA LEU A 114 -5.46 3.88 2.99
C LEU A 114 -6.15 5.22 3.16
N HIS A 115 -6.00 5.80 4.33
CA HIS A 115 -6.25 7.21 4.53
C HIS A 115 -5.09 8.04 3.95
N MET A 116 -5.27 9.35 3.80
CA MET A 116 -4.25 10.20 3.18
C MET A 116 -2.92 10.20 3.96
N SER A 117 -2.98 10.11 5.30
CA SER A 117 -1.79 9.97 6.17
C SER A 117 -0.97 8.72 5.87
N GLU A 118 -1.65 7.58 5.76
CA GLU A 118 -1.03 6.29 5.44
C GLU A 118 -0.51 6.26 4.01
N THR A 119 -1.20 6.94 3.08
CA THR A 119 -0.75 7.13 1.70
C THR A 119 0.56 7.89 1.64
N ALA A 120 0.70 9.00 2.39
CA ALA A 120 1.95 9.76 2.47
C ALA A 120 3.09 8.90 3.05
N TYR A 121 2.84 8.20 4.15
CA TYR A 121 3.81 7.29 4.77
C TYR A 121 4.26 6.16 3.83
N PHE A 122 3.32 5.49 3.17
CA PHE A 122 3.62 4.41 2.24
C PHE A 122 4.38 4.90 1.01
N THR A 123 4.06 6.10 0.51
CA THR A 123 4.78 6.73 -0.59
C THR A 123 6.22 7.01 -0.23
N ASP A 124 6.49 7.60 0.95
CA ASP A 124 7.86 7.84 1.39
C ASP A 124 8.66 6.53 1.51
N PHE A 125 8.05 5.49 2.08
CA PHE A 125 8.65 4.15 2.17
C PHE A 125 9.09 3.60 0.80
N LEU A 126 8.25 3.75 -0.23
CA LEU A 126 8.55 3.29 -1.59
C LEU A 126 9.65 4.16 -2.24
N LEU A 127 9.51 5.49 -2.21
CA LEU A 127 10.43 6.41 -2.87
C LEU A 127 11.84 6.41 -2.25
N GLN A 128 11.97 6.02 -0.97
CA GLN A 128 13.28 5.77 -0.35
C GLN A 128 14.10 4.69 -1.07
N ARG A 129 13.47 3.81 -1.85
CA ARG A 129 14.11 2.63 -2.49
C ARG A 129 13.88 2.54 -4.00
N MET A 130 12.85 3.22 -4.51
CA MET A 130 12.49 3.25 -5.93
C MET A 130 13.00 4.54 -6.59
N HIS A 131 14.32 4.66 -6.74
CA HIS A 131 14.98 5.91 -7.17
C HIS A 131 14.71 6.33 -8.61
N ALA A 132 14.22 5.42 -9.45
CA ALA A 132 13.86 5.71 -10.84
C ALA A 132 12.51 6.42 -10.97
N VAL A 133 11.69 6.45 -9.91
CA VAL A 133 10.37 7.08 -9.94
C VAL A 133 10.51 8.58 -10.19
N ARG A 134 9.76 9.07 -11.18
CA ARG A 134 9.65 10.49 -11.55
C ARG A 134 8.23 11.02 -11.44
N THR A 135 7.23 10.13 -11.44
CA THR A 135 5.83 10.51 -11.31
C THR A 135 5.14 9.64 -10.27
N VAL A 136 4.47 10.29 -9.32
CA VAL A 136 3.58 9.68 -8.35
C VAL A 136 2.17 10.09 -8.70
N VAL A 137 1.28 9.12 -8.95
CA VAL A 137 -0.13 9.36 -9.24
C VAL A 137 -0.98 8.88 -8.07
N THR A 138 -1.89 9.72 -7.58
CA THR A 138 -2.92 9.31 -6.63
C THR A 138 -4.29 9.70 -7.19
N VAL A 139 -5.24 8.77 -7.15
CA VAL A 139 -6.66 9.05 -7.40
C VAL A 139 -7.37 9.11 -6.07
N VAL A 140 -8.08 10.21 -5.83
CA VAL A 140 -8.69 10.50 -4.54
C VAL A 140 -10.19 10.73 -4.63
N ALA A 141 -10.90 10.33 -3.59
CA ALA A 141 -12.30 10.62 -3.33
C ALA A 141 -12.46 11.21 -1.91
N PRO A 142 -13.62 11.81 -1.56
CA PRO A 142 -13.88 12.28 -0.19
C PRO A 142 -13.59 11.25 0.90
N ARG A 143 -13.85 9.96 0.59
CA ARG A 143 -13.59 8.83 1.50
C ARG A 143 -12.14 8.73 1.98
N ASP A 144 -11.18 9.13 1.14
CA ASP A 144 -9.75 9.09 1.48
C ASP A 144 -9.35 10.19 2.48
N PHE A 145 -10.25 11.17 2.68
CA PHE A 145 -10.10 12.31 3.58
C PHE A 145 -10.91 12.14 4.87
N GLU A 146 -11.25 10.90 5.20
CA GLU A 146 -11.84 10.51 6.48
C GLU A 146 -10.74 10.06 7.45
N GLN A 147 -10.93 10.28 8.75
CA GLN A 147 -10.21 9.58 9.84
C GLN A 147 -8.68 9.55 9.71
N CYS A 148 -8.04 10.63 9.23
CA CYS A 148 -6.59 10.66 9.22
C CYS A 148 -6.05 10.87 10.64
N ALA A 149 -5.43 9.82 11.18
CA ALA A 149 -4.47 10.00 12.26
C ALA A 149 -3.30 10.89 11.80
N ARG A 150 -2.43 11.30 12.73
CA ARG A 150 -1.26 12.14 12.37
C ARG A 150 -0.44 11.45 11.28
N SER A 151 0.02 12.21 10.28
CA SER A 151 0.60 11.78 8.99
C SER A 151 1.82 10.83 9.02
N ARG A 152 2.25 10.37 10.19
CA ARG A 152 3.44 9.53 10.40
C ARG A 152 3.14 8.20 11.10
N GLU A 153 1.88 7.82 11.27
CA GLU A 153 1.57 6.54 11.88
C GLU A 153 1.86 5.39 10.91
N ALA A 154 2.82 4.57 11.29
CA ALA A 154 3.20 3.38 10.55
C ALA A 154 2.11 2.30 10.70
N PHE A 155 1.39 2.00 9.62
CA PHE A 155 0.42 0.90 9.59
C PHE A 155 1.06 -0.48 9.27
N PHE A 156 2.37 -0.50 9.01
CA PHE A 156 3.17 -1.71 8.79
C PHE A 156 4.61 -1.55 9.31
N PRO A 157 5.30 -2.65 9.67
CA PRO A 157 6.70 -2.61 10.09
C PRO A 157 7.64 -2.37 8.90
N ALA A 158 8.04 -1.11 8.68
CA ALA A 158 8.85 -0.70 7.52
C ALA A 158 10.16 -1.51 7.33
N PRO A 159 10.96 -1.82 8.36
CA PRO A 159 12.17 -2.64 8.17
C PRO A 159 11.86 -4.04 7.64
N LEU A 160 10.80 -4.67 8.14
CA LEU A 160 10.38 -6.00 7.70
C LEU A 160 9.83 -5.97 6.27
N ALA A 161 8.99 -4.98 5.96
CA ALA A 161 8.48 -4.76 4.61
C ALA A 161 9.62 -4.48 3.61
N ALA A 162 10.62 -3.70 4.02
CA ALA A 162 11.78 -3.42 3.20
C ALA A 162 12.59 -4.69 2.87
N ALA A 163 12.85 -5.52 3.88
CA ALA A 163 13.56 -6.78 3.69
C ALA A 163 12.80 -7.73 2.75
N TYR A 164 11.48 -7.80 2.90
CA TYR A 164 10.64 -8.63 2.04
C TYR A 164 10.54 -8.13 0.60
N ILE A 165 10.22 -6.85 0.40
CA ILE A 165 9.97 -6.28 -0.93
C ILE A 165 11.26 -6.09 -1.72
N PHE A 166 12.30 -5.53 -1.09
CA PHE A 166 13.48 -5.04 -1.80
C PHE A 166 14.73 -5.90 -1.61
N GLN A 167 14.73 -6.81 -0.62
CA GLN A 167 15.89 -7.67 -0.32
C GLN A 167 15.58 -9.17 -0.49
N SER A 168 14.42 -9.49 -1.08
CA SER A 168 14.00 -10.87 -1.38
C SER A 168 14.00 -11.79 -0.15
N MET A 169 13.75 -11.25 1.04
CA MET A 169 13.61 -12.06 2.25
C MET A 169 12.46 -13.08 2.06
N PRO A 170 12.64 -14.35 2.45
CA PRO A 170 11.56 -15.34 2.40
C PRO A 170 10.34 -14.91 3.22
N ALA A 171 9.15 -15.35 2.82
CA ALA A 171 7.91 -15.05 3.54
C ALA A 171 7.79 -15.78 4.90
N LEU A 172 8.45 -16.93 5.05
CA LEU A 172 8.27 -17.82 6.20
C LEU A 172 8.57 -17.15 7.56
N PRO A 173 9.69 -16.39 7.73
CA PRO A 173 9.94 -15.62 8.96
C PRO A 173 8.81 -14.65 9.34
N ILE A 174 8.11 -14.07 8.37
CA ILE A 174 7.00 -13.14 8.62
C ILE A 174 5.81 -13.89 9.21
N TYR A 175 5.49 -15.08 8.68
CA TYR A 175 4.45 -15.91 9.27
C TYR A 175 4.77 -16.34 10.71
N PHE A 176 6.04 -16.58 11.04
CA PHE A 176 6.41 -16.91 12.43
C PHE A 176 6.31 -15.72 13.39
N SER A 177 6.74 -14.53 12.95
CA SER A 177 6.81 -13.34 13.81
C SER A 177 5.48 -12.57 13.90
N HIS A 178 4.62 -12.69 12.90
CA HIS A 178 3.36 -11.95 12.79
C HIS A 178 2.14 -12.86 12.58
N PHE A 179 2.18 -14.12 13.03
CA PHE A 179 1.05 -15.03 12.90
C PHE A 179 -0.21 -14.47 13.60
N ARG A 180 -1.32 -14.36 12.85
CA ARG A 180 -2.62 -13.90 13.38
C ARG A 180 -3.69 -14.96 13.09
N PRO A 181 -3.86 -15.98 13.95
CA PRO A 181 -4.71 -17.13 13.65
C PRO A 181 -6.17 -16.74 13.34
N GLN A 182 -6.71 -15.77 14.06
CA GLN A 182 -8.09 -15.28 13.91
C GLN A 182 -8.39 -14.75 12.50
N LYS A 183 -7.40 -14.17 11.82
CA LYS A 183 -7.53 -13.68 10.43
C LYS A 183 -7.01 -14.68 9.42
N PHE A 184 -5.92 -15.37 9.76
CA PHE A 184 -5.22 -16.29 8.87
C PHE A 184 -6.11 -17.44 8.37
N PHE A 185 -6.86 -18.11 9.24
CA PHE A 185 -7.66 -19.27 8.82
C PHE A 185 -8.85 -18.88 7.92
N PRO A 186 -9.66 -17.85 8.25
CA PRO A 186 -10.67 -17.34 7.32
C PRO A 186 -10.07 -16.91 5.98
N ASP A 187 -8.94 -16.20 5.99
CA ASP A 187 -8.27 -15.78 4.77
C ASP A 187 -7.79 -17.00 3.97
N ALA A 188 -7.19 -18.01 4.61
CA ALA A 188 -6.70 -19.21 3.92
C ALA A 188 -7.82 -19.96 3.17
N TRP A 189 -9.04 -19.94 3.74
CA TRP A 189 -10.21 -20.53 3.12
C TRP A 189 -10.73 -19.75 1.91
N HIS A 190 -10.58 -18.42 1.91
CA HIS A 190 -11.18 -17.55 0.89
C HIS A 190 -10.19 -17.01 -0.15
N ILE A 191 -8.90 -16.96 0.15
CA ILE A 191 -7.90 -16.22 -0.64
C ILE A 191 -7.77 -16.73 -2.07
N LYS A 192 -7.89 -18.05 -2.27
CA LYS A 192 -7.86 -18.64 -3.61
C LYS A 192 -9.01 -18.12 -4.47
N ARG A 193 -10.22 -17.99 -3.92
CA ARG A 193 -11.36 -17.42 -4.64
C ARG A 193 -11.14 -15.92 -4.90
N MET A 194 -10.73 -15.17 -3.87
CA MET A 194 -10.49 -13.72 -4.00
C MET A 194 -9.46 -13.40 -5.09
N ARG A 195 -8.41 -14.21 -5.24
CA ARG A 195 -7.37 -14.03 -6.27
C ARG A 195 -7.81 -14.37 -7.70
N ASN A 196 -8.91 -15.12 -7.87
CA ASN A 196 -9.31 -15.66 -9.18
C ASN A 196 -10.65 -15.15 -9.70
N ALA A 197 -11.53 -14.64 -8.82
CA ALA A 197 -12.88 -14.20 -9.18
C ALA A 197 -12.98 -12.67 -9.09
N ALA A 198 -12.82 -11.97 -10.20
CA ALA A 198 -12.93 -10.50 -10.27
C ALA A 198 -14.37 -9.98 -10.05
N ASP A 199 -15.35 -10.86 -10.21
CA ASP A 199 -16.77 -10.69 -9.98
C ASP A 199 -17.21 -11.11 -8.56
N GLY A 200 -16.32 -11.73 -7.79
CA GLY A 200 -16.58 -12.22 -6.45
C GLY A 200 -16.55 -11.14 -5.37
N VAL A 201 -16.90 -11.52 -4.14
CA VAL A 201 -16.82 -10.64 -2.95
C VAL A 201 -15.36 -10.34 -2.62
N ALA A 202 -15.04 -9.06 -2.45
CA ALA A 202 -13.71 -8.56 -2.09
C ALA A 202 -12.58 -9.13 -2.98
N PRO A 203 -12.63 -8.93 -4.31
CA PRO A 203 -11.69 -9.55 -5.24
C PRO A 203 -10.28 -9.00 -5.04
N LEU A 204 -9.26 -9.85 -5.01
CA LEU A 204 -7.84 -9.49 -4.95
C LEU A 204 -7.12 -9.78 -6.28
N VAL A 205 -7.88 -9.85 -7.37
CA VAL A 205 -7.33 -9.93 -8.72
C VAL A 205 -6.50 -8.67 -8.99
N MET A 206 -5.30 -8.86 -9.51
CA MET A 206 -4.44 -7.78 -9.97
C MET A 206 -3.97 -8.08 -11.39
N ASP A 207 -3.92 -7.06 -12.24
CA ASP A 207 -3.27 -7.16 -13.54
C ASP A 207 -1.75 -7.19 -13.42
N ALA A 208 -1.05 -7.24 -14.56
CA ALA A 208 0.42 -7.27 -14.62
C ALA A 208 1.10 -6.00 -14.06
N TYR A 209 0.36 -4.90 -13.90
CA TYR A 209 0.85 -3.65 -13.33
C TYR A 209 0.35 -3.41 -11.91
N GLY A 210 -0.47 -4.29 -11.36
CA GLY A 210 -0.99 -4.21 -9.99
C GLY A 210 -2.38 -3.57 -9.88
N SER A 211 -3.00 -3.13 -10.97
CA SER A 211 -4.34 -2.53 -10.95
C SER A 211 -5.38 -3.59 -10.56
N GLY A 212 -6.42 -3.20 -9.82
CA GLY A 212 -7.40 -4.13 -9.25
C GLY A 212 -8.76 -4.08 -9.94
N PRO A 213 -9.04 -4.87 -10.99
CA PRO A 213 -10.33 -4.81 -11.69
C PRO A 213 -11.53 -5.12 -10.79
N LEU A 214 -12.61 -4.35 -10.94
CA LEU A 214 -13.94 -4.63 -10.39
C LEU A 214 -14.93 -4.87 -11.53
N ARG A 215 -15.74 -5.92 -11.42
CA ARG A 215 -16.72 -6.29 -12.47
C ARG A 215 -18.17 -6.32 -12.01
N THR A 216 -18.39 -6.20 -10.70
CA THR A 216 -19.72 -6.33 -10.11
C THR A 216 -20.05 -5.05 -9.36
N PRO A 217 -21.24 -4.46 -9.58
CA PRO A 217 -21.70 -3.33 -8.80
C PRO A 217 -22.13 -3.75 -7.39
N VAL A 218 -22.00 -2.84 -6.44
CA VAL A 218 -22.41 -2.96 -5.05
C VAL A 218 -23.14 -1.68 -4.66
N ASP A 219 -24.29 -1.81 -4.02
CA ASP A 219 -25.04 -0.66 -3.52
C ASP A 219 -24.43 -0.16 -2.21
N TRP A 220 -23.39 0.68 -2.33
CA TRP A 220 -22.71 1.29 -1.20
C TRP A 220 -22.56 2.80 -1.44
N LEU A 221 -23.32 3.59 -0.67
CA LEU A 221 -23.42 5.05 -0.76
C LEU A 221 -23.16 5.72 0.61
N PRO A 222 -21.94 5.66 1.15
CA PRO A 222 -21.60 6.18 2.47
C PRO A 222 -21.77 7.70 2.52
N GLU A 223 -22.07 8.26 3.69
CA GLU A 223 -22.06 9.71 3.91
C GLU A 223 -20.61 10.24 3.89
N PRO A 224 -20.34 11.42 3.30
CA PRO A 224 -19.01 12.00 3.32
C PRO A 224 -18.65 12.50 4.72
N VAL A 225 -17.47 12.12 5.20
CA VAL A 225 -16.87 12.73 6.39
C VAL A 225 -15.54 13.36 5.99
N PHE A 226 -15.20 14.51 6.58
CA PHE A 226 -13.92 15.16 6.30
C PHE A 226 -13.14 15.39 7.58
N ASP A 227 -11.88 14.99 7.56
CA ASP A 227 -10.90 15.30 8.57
C ASP A 227 -9.88 16.31 8.00
N ASN A 228 -9.69 17.41 8.72
CA ASN A 228 -8.76 18.46 8.31
C ASN A 228 -7.31 17.97 8.26
N THR A 229 -6.94 17.00 9.10
CA THR A 229 -5.61 16.39 9.12
C THR A 229 -5.29 15.65 7.82
N CYS A 230 -6.31 15.18 7.08
CA CYS A 230 -6.10 14.53 5.79
C CYS A 230 -5.57 15.50 4.73
N PHE A 231 -5.95 16.77 4.79
CA PHE A 231 -5.41 17.79 3.88
C PHE A 231 -3.96 18.14 4.25
N GLU A 232 -3.60 18.14 5.54
CA GLU A 232 -2.20 18.24 5.94
C GLU A 232 -1.38 17.04 5.47
N ALA A 233 -1.96 15.84 5.52
CA ALA A 233 -1.35 14.64 4.96
C ALA A 233 -1.20 14.69 3.43
N LEU A 234 -2.14 15.29 2.70
CA LEU A 234 -1.99 15.52 1.26
C LEU A 234 -0.80 16.44 0.97
N ARG A 235 -0.63 17.50 1.76
CA ARG A 235 0.55 18.37 1.66
C ARG A 235 1.85 17.62 1.98
N GLU A 236 1.81 16.70 2.94
CA GLU A 236 2.95 15.83 3.24
C GLU A 236 3.26 14.88 2.07
N LEU A 237 2.25 14.31 1.42
CA LEU A 237 2.41 13.50 0.21
C LEU A 237 3.09 14.30 -0.91
N GLU A 238 2.66 15.55 -1.12
CA GLU A 238 3.32 16.48 -2.06
C GLU A 238 4.78 16.69 -1.68
N ARG A 239 5.07 16.98 -0.40
CA ARG A 239 6.44 17.19 0.07
C ARG A 239 7.31 15.95 -0.14
N VAL A 240 6.80 14.76 0.18
CA VAL A 240 7.50 13.48 0.03
C VAL A 240 7.87 13.20 -1.43
N ALA A 241 6.93 13.41 -2.36
CA ALA A 241 7.20 13.24 -3.78
C ALA A 241 8.30 14.23 -4.25
N ASN A 242 8.14 15.51 -3.91
CA ASN A 242 9.04 16.57 -4.36
C ASN A 242 10.47 16.45 -3.81
N VAL A 243 10.64 16.06 -2.53
CA VAL A 243 11.98 15.83 -1.93
C VAL A 243 12.74 14.70 -2.63
N ARG A 244 12.05 13.86 -3.41
CA ARG A 244 12.62 12.76 -4.19
C ARG A 244 12.68 13.06 -5.68
N ASP A 245 12.55 14.34 -6.06
CA ASP A 245 12.50 14.82 -7.44
C ASP A 245 11.42 14.12 -8.28
N ALA A 246 10.34 13.67 -7.62
CA ALA A 246 9.18 13.09 -8.27
C ALA A 246 8.02 14.10 -8.28
N ARG A 247 7.37 14.20 -9.43
CA ARG A 247 6.14 14.99 -9.59
C ARG A 247 4.96 14.26 -8.95
N LEU A 248 4.16 14.98 -8.18
CA LEU A 248 2.85 14.49 -7.73
C LEU A 248 1.75 14.84 -8.74
N VAL A 249 0.90 13.86 -9.06
CA VAL A 249 -0.33 14.03 -9.82
C VAL A 249 -1.49 13.59 -8.93
N VAL A 250 -2.40 14.52 -8.63
CA VAL A 250 -3.61 14.27 -7.82
C VAL A 250 -4.82 14.29 -8.74
N ALA A 251 -5.41 13.13 -9.00
CA ALA A 251 -6.63 13.02 -9.77
C ALA A 251 -7.85 12.91 -8.84
N ILE A 252 -8.84 13.78 -9.00
CA ILE A 252 -10.08 13.74 -8.23
C ILE A 252 -11.11 12.95 -9.05
N ILE A 253 -11.63 11.87 -8.47
CA ILE A 253 -12.59 11.00 -9.18
C ILE A 253 -14.02 11.56 -9.09
N PRO A 254 -14.76 11.61 -10.22
CA PRO A 254 -16.19 11.84 -10.17
C PRO A 254 -16.94 10.70 -9.47
N LEU A 255 -17.70 11.04 -8.44
CA LEU A 255 -18.50 10.10 -7.67
C LEU A 255 -19.71 9.57 -8.45
N GLN A 256 -20.27 8.46 -7.96
CA GLN A 256 -21.48 7.88 -8.53
C GLN A 256 -22.64 8.90 -8.50
N PRO A 257 -23.41 9.07 -9.59
CA PRO A 257 -24.50 10.05 -9.62
C PRO A 257 -25.57 9.86 -8.54
N ALA A 258 -25.84 8.61 -8.12
CA ALA A 258 -26.77 8.31 -7.04
C ALA A 258 -26.27 8.82 -5.67
N TRP A 259 -24.96 8.80 -5.46
CA TRP A 259 -24.34 9.37 -4.28
C TRP A 259 -24.57 10.88 -4.22
N GLY A 260 -24.32 11.59 -5.34
CA GLY A 260 -24.52 13.04 -5.43
C GLY A 260 -25.96 13.44 -5.15
N ARG A 261 -26.94 12.74 -5.75
CA ARG A 261 -28.36 13.01 -5.45
C ARG A 261 -28.73 12.83 -3.98
N LYS A 262 -28.06 11.91 -3.28
CA LYS A 262 -28.35 11.60 -1.88
C LYS A 262 -27.66 12.57 -0.91
N HIS A 263 -26.39 12.89 -1.15
CA HIS A 263 -25.52 13.56 -0.18
C HIS A 263 -25.02 14.94 -0.61
N ASP A 264 -25.06 15.26 -1.90
CA ASP A 264 -24.58 16.54 -2.45
C ASP A 264 -25.43 17.01 -3.66
N PRO A 265 -26.75 17.19 -3.49
CA PRO A 265 -27.67 17.42 -4.61
C PRO A 265 -27.41 18.72 -5.37
N ASP A 266 -26.75 19.69 -4.75
CA ASP A 266 -26.35 20.97 -5.36
C ASP A 266 -24.86 21.02 -5.77
N GLY A 267 -24.12 19.94 -5.54
CA GLY A 267 -22.70 19.81 -5.85
C GLY A 267 -21.78 20.69 -5.00
N ARG A 268 -22.27 21.37 -3.96
CA ARG A 268 -21.45 22.29 -3.15
C ARG A 268 -20.34 21.55 -2.41
N LEU A 269 -20.61 20.35 -1.91
CA LEU A 269 -19.63 19.59 -1.14
C LEU A 269 -18.46 19.17 -2.02
N ILE A 270 -18.72 18.63 -3.21
CA ILE A 270 -17.65 18.22 -4.13
C ILE A 270 -16.88 19.42 -4.67
N ARG A 271 -17.55 20.54 -5.00
CA ARG A 271 -16.83 21.76 -5.40
C ARG A 271 -15.93 22.30 -4.29
N ALA A 272 -16.40 22.27 -3.04
CA ALA A 272 -15.60 22.69 -1.89
C ALA A 272 -14.41 21.74 -1.66
N PHE A 273 -14.61 20.44 -1.82
CA PHE A 273 -13.55 19.43 -1.75
C PHE A 273 -12.48 19.64 -2.83
N GLU A 274 -12.89 19.81 -4.09
CA GLU A 274 -11.99 20.07 -5.22
C GLU A 274 -11.18 21.36 -5.01
N ALA A 275 -11.86 22.46 -4.65
CA ALA A 275 -11.20 23.73 -4.36
C ALA A 275 -10.19 23.60 -3.22
N ARG A 276 -10.52 22.81 -2.19
CA ARG A 276 -9.62 22.58 -1.06
C ARG A 276 -8.42 21.72 -1.41
N ILE A 277 -8.57 20.70 -2.26
CA ILE A 277 -7.42 19.96 -2.80
C ILE A 277 -6.50 20.91 -3.55
N GLN A 278 -7.06 21.72 -4.46
CA GLN A 278 -6.31 22.67 -5.29
C GLN A 278 -5.49 23.66 -4.45
N THR A 279 -6.04 24.14 -3.32
CA THR A 279 -5.33 25.07 -2.43
C THR A 279 -4.39 24.41 -1.44
N THR A 280 -4.51 23.09 -1.25
CA THR A 280 -3.68 22.33 -0.29
C THR A 280 -2.31 22.02 -0.87
N VAL A 281 -2.26 21.63 -2.16
CA VAL A 281 -1.02 21.40 -2.90
C VAL A 281 -0.52 22.72 -3.48
N THR A 282 0.75 23.02 -3.28
CA THR A 282 1.32 24.36 -3.58
C THR A 282 2.57 24.31 -4.43
N ASN A 283 3.16 23.13 -4.62
CA ASN A 283 4.34 22.99 -5.45
C ASN A 283 3.94 23.15 -6.91
N ALA A 284 4.66 24.02 -7.63
CA ALA A 284 4.36 24.33 -9.02
C ALA A 284 4.56 23.14 -9.98
N SER A 285 5.26 22.08 -9.57
CA SER A 285 5.36 20.84 -10.34
C SER A 285 4.16 19.90 -10.15
N THR A 286 3.38 20.06 -9.07
CA THR A 286 2.21 19.22 -8.76
C THR A 286 1.07 19.52 -9.73
N ILE A 287 0.47 18.46 -10.27
CA ILE A 287 -0.65 18.57 -11.21
C ILE A 287 -1.92 18.04 -10.54
N VAL A 288 -2.97 18.86 -10.49
CA VAL A 288 -4.30 18.44 -10.06
C VAL A 288 -5.18 18.25 -11.29
N LEU A 289 -5.77 17.07 -11.42
CA LEU A 289 -6.67 16.71 -12.52
C LEU A 289 -8.07 16.43 -11.99
N THR A 290 -9.07 17.05 -12.61
CA THR A 290 -10.49 16.83 -12.31
C THR A 290 -11.26 16.42 -13.56
N GLY A 291 -12.40 15.78 -13.32
CA GLY A 291 -13.34 15.35 -14.36
C GLY A 291 -13.04 13.96 -14.92
N ALA A 292 -13.98 13.47 -15.72
CA ALA A 292 -13.91 12.20 -16.43
C ALA A 292 -14.75 12.26 -17.70
N PRO A 293 -14.59 11.29 -18.63
CA PRO A 293 -15.52 11.12 -19.74
C PRO A 293 -16.97 11.00 -19.27
N ALA A 294 -17.91 11.41 -20.11
CA ALA A 294 -19.32 11.10 -19.89
C ALA A 294 -19.54 9.57 -19.92
N THR A 295 -20.62 9.10 -19.28
CA THR A 295 -21.09 7.70 -19.34
C THR A 295 -20.16 6.62 -18.75
N LEU A 296 -19.33 6.98 -17.77
CA LEU A 296 -18.65 5.99 -16.95
C LEU A 296 -19.62 5.28 -16.01
N GLN A 297 -19.43 3.97 -15.86
CA GLN A 297 -20.21 3.12 -14.97
C GLN A 297 -19.46 2.86 -13.67
N HIS A 298 -20.16 3.03 -12.56
CA HIS A 298 -19.65 2.83 -11.22
C HIS A 298 -19.92 1.42 -10.71
N ALA A 299 -18.93 0.84 -10.04
CA ALA A 299 -19.10 -0.34 -9.20
C ALA A 299 -19.76 0.04 -7.87
N ASP A 300 -19.40 1.20 -7.30
CA ASP A 300 -20.00 1.74 -6.08
C ASP A 300 -19.80 3.27 -6.03
N ALA A 301 -20.02 3.93 -4.89
CA ALA A 301 -19.89 5.39 -4.77
C ALA A 301 -18.58 5.99 -5.30
N VAL A 302 -17.45 5.27 -5.17
CA VAL A 302 -16.10 5.80 -5.41
C VAL A 302 -15.26 4.93 -6.36
N HIS A 303 -15.76 3.78 -6.80
CA HIS A 303 -15.07 2.91 -7.75
C HIS A 303 -15.85 2.75 -9.06
N TYR A 304 -15.12 2.70 -10.16
CA TYR A 304 -15.64 2.35 -11.48
C TYR A 304 -15.67 0.83 -11.69
N LEU A 305 -16.59 0.37 -12.55
CA LEU A 305 -16.43 -0.92 -13.20
C LEU A 305 -15.19 -0.87 -14.10
N TRP A 306 -14.51 -2.01 -14.28
CA TRP A 306 -13.17 -2.06 -14.86
C TRP A 306 -13.08 -1.39 -16.25
N ASP A 307 -14.03 -1.62 -17.14
CA ASP A 307 -14.03 -0.99 -18.47
C ASP A 307 -14.12 0.55 -18.37
N SER A 308 -14.79 1.06 -17.34
CA SER A 308 -14.86 2.50 -17.06
C SER A 308 -13.59 3.02 -16.39
N ALA A 309 -12.95 2.24 -15.51
CA ALA A 309 -11.63 2.54 -14.95
C ALA A 309 -10.56 2.64 -16.05
N GLN A 310 -10.60 1.76 -17.06
CA GLN A 310 -9.69 1.81 -18.21
C GLN A 310 -9.90 3.08 -19.05
N ARG A 311 -11.15 3.42 -19.38
CA ARG A 311 -11.49 4.67 -20.08
C ARG A 311 -11.10 5.92 -19.29
N TYR A 312 -11.33 5.90 -17.97
CA TYR A 312 -10.91 6.97 -17.06
C TYR A 312 -9.39 7.13 -17.06
N SER A 313 -8.65 6.02 -17.00
CA SER A 313 -7.18 6.03 -16.99
C SER A 313 -6.60 6.55 -18.30
N GLN A 314 -7.21 6.21 -19.44
CA GLN A 314 -6.87 6.79 -20.74
C GLN A 314 -7.11 8.30 -20.76
N HIS A 315 -8.24 8.76 -20.23
CA HIS A 315 -8.53 10.18 -20.12
C HIS A 315 -7.49 10.92 -19.24
N LEU A 316 -7.17 10.37 -18.06
CA LEU A 316 -6.16 10.95 -17.17
C LEU A 316 -4.78 11.01 -17.83
N ALA A 317 -4.35 9.93 -18.50
CA ALA A 317 -3.08 9.89 -19.20
C ALA A 317 -3.02 10.97 -20.31
N SER A 318 -4.08 11.12 -21.10
CA SER A 318 -4.14 12.18 -22.14
C SER A 318 -4.11 13.59 -21.54
N ARG A 319 -4.85 13.82 -20.44
CA ARG A 319 -4.85 15.12 -19.74
C ARG A 319 -3.50 15.45 -19.14
N LEU A 320 -2.83 14.45 -18.57
CA LEU A 320 -1.48 14.61 -18.03
C LEU A 320 -0.47 14.91 -19.14
N SER A 321 -0.53 14.21 -20.28
CA SER A 321 0.33 14.51 -21.44
C SER A 321 0.21 15.97 -21.85
N ALA A 322 -1.04 16.45 -22.05
CA ALA A 322 -1.29 17.84 -22.43
C ALA A 322 -0.77 18.84 -21.40
N ALA A 323 -0.88 18.55 -20.10
CA ALA A 323 -0.36 19.41 -19.04
C ALA A 323 1.18 19.43 -18.99
N LEU A 324 1.84 18.34 -19.38
CA LEU A 324 3.30 18.27 -19.47
C LEU A 324 3.85 19.00 -20.70
N ASP A 325 3.07 19.04 -21.78
CA ASP A 325 3.43 19.76 -23.02
C ASP A 325 3.17 21.27 -22.93
N ASP A 326 2.40 21.73 -21.95
CA ASP A 326 2.12 23.16 -21.74
C ASP A 326 3.40 23.93 -21.31
N PRO A 327 3.85 24.93 -22.09
CA PRO A 327 5.03 25.75 -21.78
C PRO A 327 4.97 26.43 -20.40
N ALA A 328 3.77 26.75 -19.91
CA ALA A 328 3.59 27.36 -18.59
C ALA A 328 4.04 26.42 -17.45
N THR A 329 3.89 25.11 -17.65
CA THR A 329 4.36 24.06 -16.72
C THR A 329 5.86 23.75 -16.92
N ALA A 330 6.39 23.95 -18.13
CA ALA A 330 7.78 23.64 -18.49
C ALA A 330 8.82 24.66 -17.97
N GLN A 331 8.43 25.92 -17.73
CA GLN A 331 9.38 26.93 -17.20
C GLN A 331 9.79 26.68 -15.74
N VAL A 332 9.05 25.87 -14.98
CA VAL A 332 9.34 25.58 -13.58
C VAL A 332 10.37 24.44 -13.42
N SER A 333 10.45 23.50 -14.37
CA SER A 333 11.39 22.37 -14.29
C SER A 333 12.84 22.74 -14.62
N ASN A 334 13.07 23.78 -15.42
CA ASN A 334 14.41 24.22 -15.83
C ASN A 334 15.09 25.20 -14.85
N GLY A 335 14.40 25.64 -13.79
CA GLY A 335 14.93 26.59 -12.79
C GLY A 335 15.87 25.99 -11.73
N ASN A 336 16.00 24.67 -11.64
CA ASN A 336 16.83 23.98 -10.63
C ASN A 336 18.24 23.59 -11.13
N ALA A 337 18.70 24.13 -12.26
CA ALA A 337 20.10 24.02 -12.64
C ALA A 337 20.95 24.89 -11.68
N LEU A 338 21.60 24.24 -10.71
CA LEU A 338 22.60 24.82 -9.82
C LEU A 338 23.56 25.74 -10.60
N PRO A 339 23.86 26.96 -10.10
CA PRO A 339 24.86 27.81 -10.74
C PRO A 339 26.20 27.09 -10.71
N LYS A 340 26.79 26.91 -11.90
CA LYS A 340 28.21 26.53 -12.02
C LYS A 340 29.01 27.62 -11.30
N LYS A 341 29.69 27.23 -10.21
CA LYS A 341 30.66 28.11 -9.56
C LYS A 341 31.82 28.37 -10.52
N PRO A 342 32.35 29.61 -10.55
CA PRO A 342 33.51 29.98 -11.35
C PRO A 342 34.78 29.24 -10.92
#